data_AF-A0A937XRM2-F1
#
_entry.id   AF-A0A937XRM2-F1
#
_cell.length_a   1.000
_cell.length_b   1.000
_cell.length_c   1.000
_cell.angle_alpha   90.00
_cell.angle_beta   90.00
_cell.angle_gamma   90.00
#
_symmetry.space_group_name_H-M   'P 1'
#
loop_
_entity.id
_entity.type
_entity.pdbx_description
1 polymer ?
#
loop_
_entity_poly.entity_id
_entity_poly.type
_entity_poly.pdbx_seq_one_letter_code
_entity_poly.pdbx_strand_id
1 'polypeptide(L)'
;MFQERIVSGMRPTGALHLGHFHGAIKNWVRLQAEYSCFFFVADWHALTTHYDSPEMIEQSVWDMVIDWLAAGVDPAQSVLFIQSRVPEHAELHTLLSMITPLGWLERV
;
A
#
# COMPACT_ATOMS: atom_id res chain seq x y z
N MET A 1 -6.44 -14.90 22.44
CA MET A 1 -6.49 -15.21 21.00
C MET A 1 -6.09 -13.93 20.27
N PHE A 2 -5.11 -13.97 19.37
CA PHE A 2 -4.70 -12.76 18.65
C PHE A 2 -5.81 -12.36 17.66
N GLN A 3 -6.12 -11.07 17.58
CA GLN A 3 -7.05 -10.55 16.58
C GLN A 3 -6.44 -10.72 15.19
N GLU A 4 -7.21 -11.24 14.24
CA GLU A 4 -6.77 -11.39 12.85
C GLU A 4 -6.52 -10.01 12.22
N ARG A 5 -5.42 -9.87 11.49
CA ARG A 5 -4.95 -8.61 10.92
C ARG A 5 -4.84 -8.71 9.41
N ILE A 6 -5.20 -7.63 8.73
CA ILE A 6 -5.08 -7.50 7.28
C ILE A 6 -4.10 -6.37 6.98
N VAL A 7 -3.13 -6.64 6.11
CA VAL A 7 -2.22 -5.64 5.57
C VAL A 7 -2.39 -5.63 4.05
N SER A 8 -2.67 -4.46 3.48
CA SER A 8 -2.82 -4.30 2.03
C SER A 8 -2.15 -3.02 1.55
N GLY A 9 -1.34 -3.14 0.50
CA GLY A 9 -0.62 -2.01 -0.10
C GLY A 9 -1.02 -1.79 -1.54
N MET A 10 -1.12 -0.54 -1.96
CA MET A 10 -1.40 -0.17 -3.34
C MET A 10 -0.39 0.88 -3.80
N ARG A 11 0.12 0.72 -5.03
CA ARG A 11 1.10 1.64 -5.62
C ARG A 11 0.39 2.89 -6.15
N PRO A 12 0.90 4.10 -5.87
CA PRO A 12 0.37 5.35 -6.43
C PRO A 12 0.88 5.56 -7.86
N THR A 13 0.23 4.94 -8.86
CA THR A 13 0.65 5.00 -10.29
C THR A 13 -0.31 5.86 -11.15
N GLY A 14 -0.83 6.94 -10.58
CA GLY A 14 -1.82 7.82 -11.22
C GLY A 14 -3.27 7.55 -10.78
N ALA A 15 -4.22 8.09 -11.55
CA ALA A 15 -5.63 8.11 -11.18
C ALA A 15 -6.24 6.70 -11.04
N LEU A 16 -7.06 6.51 -10.00
CA LEU A 16 -7.78 5.26 -9.81
C LEU A 16 -8.89 5.09 -10.84
N HIS A 17 -9.16 3.84 -11.22
CA HIS A 17 -10.24 3.48 -12.13
C HIS A 17 -11.12 2.39 -11.52
N LEU A 18 -12.25 2.07 -12.15
CA LEU A 18 -13.23 1.09 -11.65
C LEU A 18 -12.63 -0.28 -11.31
N GLY A 19 -11.58 -0.71 -12.02
CA GLY A 19 -10.84 -1.93 -11.68
C GLY A 19 -10.25 -1.92 -10.26
N HIS A 20 -9.67 -0.80 -9.80
CA HIS A 20 -9.16 -0.67 -8.43
C HIS A 20 -10.29 -0.69 -7.40
N PHE A 21 -11.39 -0.01 -7.71
CA PHE A 21 -12.55 0.04 -6.83
C PHE A 21 -13.16 -1.35 -6.60
N HIS A 22 -13.47 -2.06 -7.69
CA HIS A 22 -14.06 -3.40 -7.62
C HIS A 22 -13.08 -4.48 -7.18
N GLY A 23 -11.80 -4.33 -7.51
CA GLY A 23 -10.75 -5.31 -7.19
C GLY A 23 -10.29 -5.25 -5.74
N ALA A 24 -10.16 -4.05 -5.16
CA ALA A 24 -9.56 -3.87 -3.83
C ALA A 24 -10.45 -3.03 -2.90
N ILE A 25 -10.79 -1.80 -3.28
CA ILE A 25 -11.32 -0.80 -2.33
C ILE A 25 -12.67 -1.23 -1.75
N LYS A 26 -13.58 -1.76 -2.59
CA LYS A 26 -14.87 -2.29 -2.11
C LYS A 26 -14.70 -3.41 -1.06
N ASN A 27 -13.66 -4.23 -1.20
CA ASN A 27 -13.34 -5.24 -0.20
C ASN A 27 -12.74 -4.62 1.06
N TRP A 28 -11.86 -3.62 0.95
CA TRP A 28 -11.30 -2.91 2.10
C TRP A 28 -12.39 -2.28 2.97
N VAL A 29 -13.38 -1.62 2.34
CA VAL A 29 -14.51 -1.00 3.04
C VAL A 29 -15.32 -2.02 3.85
N ARG A 30 -15.45 -3.26 3.36
CA ARG A 30 -16.11 -4.35 4.10
C ARG A 30 -15.21 -4.87 5.23
N LEU A 31 -13.94 -5.13 4.93
CA LEU A 31 -13.00 -5.79 5.83
C LEU A 31 -12.61 -4.94 7.04
N GLN A 32 -12.57 -3.61 6.92
CA GLN A 32 -12.24 -2.73 8.05
C GLN A 32 -13.24 -2.83 9.21
N ALA A 33 -14.48 -3.28 8.97
CA ALA A 33 -15.47 -3.52 10.02
C ALA A 33 -15.29 -4.88 10.72
N GLU A 34 -14.61 -5.82 10.06
CA GLU A 34 -14.44 -7.21 10.51
C GLU A 34 -13.05 -7.47 11.12
N TYR A 35 -12.03 -6.74 10.67
CA TYR A 35 -10.62 -7.00 10.98
C TYR A 35 -9.85 -5.73 11.35
N SER A 36 -8.76 -5.89 12.11
CA SER A 36 -7.76 -4.84 12.26
C SER A 36 -7.00 -4.66 10.94
N CYS A 37 -7.34 -3.62 10.19
CA CYS A 37 -6.81 -3.37 8.86
C CYS A 37 -5.70 -2.31 8.85
N PHE A 38 -4.69 -2.57 8.03
CA PHE A 38 -3.55 -1.70 7.76
C PHE A 38 -3.48 -1.51 6.24
N PHE A 39 -3.88 -0.34 5.77
CA PHE A 39 -3.87 0.00 4.35
C PHE A 39 -2.79 1.04 4.10
N PHE A 40 -1.94 0.83 3.09
CA PHE A 40 -0.83 1.73 2.87
C PHE A 40 -0.54 2.07 1.43
N VAL A 41 -0.07 3.30 1.25
CA VAL A 41 0.46 3.79 -0.01
C VAL A 41 1.88 3.27 -0.18
N ALA A 42 2.10 2.43 -1.19
CA ALA A 42 3.40 1.82 -1.49
C ALA A 42 4.24 2.73 -2.41
N ASP A 43 4.61 3.92 -1.94
CA ASP A 43 5.30 4.95 -2.73
C ASP A 43 6.74 4.57 -3.12
N TRP A 44 7.51 3.95 -2.22
CA TRP A 44 8.82 3.39 -2.59
C TRP A 44 8.72 2.29 -3.65
N HIS A 45 7.65 1.48 -3.63
CA HIS A 45 7.44 0.50 -4.70
C HIS A 45 7.13 1.17 -6.04
N ALA A 46 6.45 2.33 -6.07
CA ALA A 46 6.22 3.06 -7.31
C ALA A 46 7.52 3.58 -7.93
N LEU A 47 8.51 3.96 -7.11
CA LEU A 47 9.83 4.39 -7.58
C LEU A 47 10.57 3.31 -8.40
N THR A 48 10.24 2.03 -8.23
CA THR A 48 10.89 0.96 -9.03
C THR A 48 10.55 1.03 -10.53
N THR A 49 9.43 1.65 -10.89
CA THR A 49 8.97 1.78 -12.28
C THR A 49 8.76 3.23 -12.75
N HIS A 50 8.69 4.20 -11.83
CA HIS A 50 8.45 5.62 -12.12
C HIS A 50 9.55 6.53 -11.54
N TYR A 51 10.80 6.03 -11.49
CA TYR A 51 11.94 6.79 -10.96
C TYR A 51 12.28 8.04 -11.79
N ASP A 52 11.84 8.09 -13.05
CA ASP A 52 12.07 9.15 -14.02
C ASP A 52 11.10 10.34 -13.88
N SER A 53 10.05 10.20 -13.07
CA SER A 53 9.07 11.26 -12.79
C SER A 53 8.56 11.19 -11.34
N PRO A 54 9.44 11.37 -10.34
CA PRO A 54 9.10 11.23 -8.93
C PRO A 54 8.05 12.25 -8.46
N GLU A 55 7.95 13.41 -9.10
CA GLU A 55 6.96 14.44 -8.77
C GLU A 55 5.53 13.95 -8.98
N MET A 56 5.30 13.08 -9.98
CA MET A 56 3.99 12.48 -10.21
C MET A 56 3.59 11.52 -9.08
N ILE A 57 4.55 10.87 -8.43
CA ILE A 57 4.31 9.94 -7.33
C ILE A 57 3.77 10.72 -6.13
N GLU A 58 4.38 11.87 -5.80
CA GLU A 58 3.94 12.70 -4.67
C GLU A 58 2.48 13.12 -4.81
N GLN A 59 2.08 13.61 -5.99
CA GLN A 59 0.69 13.96 -6.24
C GLN A 59 -0.23 12.73 -6.17
N SER A 60 0.19 11.62 -6.81
CA SER A 60 -0.58 10.38 -6.84
C SER A 60 -0.81 9.77 -5.46
N VAL A 61 0.12 9.95 -4.51
CA VAL A 61 -0.04 9.51 -3.11
C VAL A 61 -1.26 10.17 -2.49
N TRP A 62 -1.39 11.50 -2.62
CA TRP A 62 -2.49 12.24 -2.02
C TRP A 62 -3.81 11.98 -2.72
N ASP A 63 -3.83 11.98 -4.05
CA ASP A 63 -5.03 11.69 -4.84
C ASP A 63 -5.58 10.31 -4.48
N MET A 64 -4.72 9.31 -4.35
CA MET A 64 -5.11 7.95 -4.00
C MET A 64 -5.68 7.85 -2.58
N VAL A 65 -5.08 8.53 -1.59
CA VAL A 65 -5.62 8.56 -0.22
C VAL A 65 -6.99 9.24 -0.19
N ILE A 66 -7.14 10.36 -0.91
CA ILE A 66 -8.42 11.07 -1.03
C ILE A 66 -9.49 10.14 -1.62
N ASP A 67 -9.17 9.42 -2.69
CA ASP A 67 -10.09 8.48 -3.32
C ASP A 67 -10.49 7.33 -2.39
N TRP A 68 -9.55 6.79 -1.59
CA TRP A 68 -9.87 5.74 -0.62
C TRP A 68 -10.84 6.22 0.44
N LEU A 69 -10.61 7.41 1.00
CA LEU A 69 -11.49 8.04 1.98
C LEU A 69 -12.88 8.31 1.37
N ALA A 70 -12.92 8.86 0.16
CA ALA A 70 -14.16 9.14 -0.56
C ALA A 70 -14.95 7.85 -0.87
N ALA A 71 -14.25 6.75 -1.14
CA ALA A 71 -14.86 5.44 -1.39
C ALA A 71 -15.34 4.72 -0.11
N GLY A 72 -14.99 5.23 1.09
CA GLY A 72 -15.50 4.74 2.37
C GLY A 72 -14.48 4.03 3.25
N VAL A 73 -13.17 4.08 2.94
CA VAL A 73 -12.14 3.66 3.88
C VAL A 73 -12.10 4.66 5.03
N ASP A 74 -12.22 4.18 6.26
CA ASP A 74 -12.38 5.00 7.46
C ASP A 74 -11.15 4.89 8.38
N PRO A 75 -10.40 5.99 8.60
CA PRO A 75 -9.27 6.02 9.54
C PRO A 75 -9.64 5.75 11.00
N ALA A 76 -10.92 5.84 11.37
CA ALA A 76 -11.38 5.45 12.70
C ALA A 76 -11.48 3.93 12.87
N GLN A 77 -11.55 3.17 11.76
CA GLN A 77 -11.69 1.71 11.75
C GLN A 77 -10.42 0.99 11.27
N SER A 78 -9.55 1.69 10.53
CA SER A 78 -8.34 1.13 9.94
C SER A 78 -7.15 2.09 10.05
N VAL A 79 -5.94 1.53 10.02
CA VAL A 79 -4.71 2.32 10.01
C VAL A 79 -4.33 2.61 8.56
N LEU A 80 -4.27 3.89 8.20
CA LEU A 80 -3.77 4.35 6.91
C LEU A 80 -2.39 4.96 7.08
N PHE A 81 -1.43 4.59 6.22
CA PHE A 81 -0.10 5.18 6.26
C PHE A 81 0.59 5.19 4.89
N ILE A 82 1.68 5.93 4.80
CA ILE A 82 2.54 6.01 3.60
C ILE A 82 3.81 5.21 3.88
N GLN A 83 4.20 4.32 2.97
CA GLN A 83 5.34 3.42 3.16
C GLN A 83 6.61 4.19 3.51
N SER A 84 6.94 5.27 2.79
CA SER A 84 8.13 6.08 3.06
C SER A 84 8.15 6.80 4.42
N ARG A 85 7.00 6.94 5.08
CA ARG A 85 6.89 7.57 6.41
C ARG A 85 7.14 6.60 7.56
N VAL A 86 7.36 5.32 7.26
CA VAL A 86 7.62 4.26 8.24
C VAL A 86 8.97 3.62 7.91
N PRO A 87 10.10 4.17 8.41
CA PRO A 87 11.45 3.73 8.04
C PRO A 87 11.72 2.25 8.32
N GLU A 88 10.97 1.64 9.24
CA GLU A 88 11.03 0.22 9.57
C GLU A 88 10.78 -0.68 8.34
N HIS A 89 10.06 -0.20 7.31
CA HIS A 89 9.94 -0.91 6.05
C HIS A 89 11.29 -1.10 5.34
N ALA A 90 12.17 -0.09 5.34
CA ALA A 90 13.49 -0.17 4.71
C ALA A 90 14.46 -1.03 5.53
N GLU A 91 14.40 -0.91 6.85
CA GLU A 91 15.21 -1.72 7.77
C GLU A 91 14.88 -3.21 7.61
N LEU A 92 13.59 -3.55 7.67
CA LEU A 92 13.14 -4.93 7.51
C LEU A 92 13.45 -5.47 6.11
N HIS A 93 13.24 -4.66 5.06
CA HIS A 93 13.62 -5.04 3.69
C HIS A 93 15.12 -5.39 3.60
N THR A 94 15.99 -4.61 4.24
CA THR A 94 17.43 -4.86 4.27
C THR A 94 17.74 -6.21 4.92
N LEU A 95 17.17 -6.47 6.09
CA LEU A 95 17.36 -7.74 6.81
C LEU A 95 16.85 -8.94 6.02
N LEU A 96 15.66 -8.82 5.41
CA LEU A 96 15.09 -9.87 4.56
C LEU A 96 15.92 -10.11 3.30
N SER A 97 16.53 -9.06 2.73
CA SER A 97 17.39 -9.18 1.56
C SER A 97 18.66 -10.00 1.84
N MET A 98 19.19 -9.95 3.07
CA MET A 98 20.36 -10.74 3.46
C MET A 98 20.09 -12.25 3.54
N ILE A 99 18.82 -12.65 3.63
CA ILE A 99 18.42 -14.06 3.71
C ILE A 99 17.65 -14.54 2.47
N THR A 100 17.41 -13.66 1.49
CA THR A 100 16.67 -13.98 0.26
C THR A 100 17.65 -14.32 -0.87
N PRO A 101 17.72 -15.58 -1.34
CA PRO A 101 18.62 -15.95 -2.42
C PRO A 101 18.27 -15.27 -3.74
N LEU A 102 19.28 -14.89 -4.53
CA LEU A 102 19.08 -14.24 -5.83
C LEU A 102 18.20 -15.07 -6.77
N GLY A 103 18.42 -16.39 -6.82
CA GLY A 103 17.61 -17.28 -7.66
C GLY A 103 16.14 -17.37 -7.27
N TRP A 104 15.69 -16.83 -6.13
CA TRP A 104 14.26 -16.67 -5.84
C TRP A 104 13.70 -15.39 -6.49
N LEU A 105 14.50 -14.32 -6.52
CA LEU A 105 14.13 -13.03 -7.11
C LEU A 105 14.05 -13.09 -8.63
N GLU A 106 14.89 -13.89 -9.28
CA GLU A 106 14.97 -13.97 -10.75
C GLU A 106 13.87 -14.82 -11.40
N ARG A 107 13.01 -15.48 -10.60
CA ARG A 107 11.97 -16.41 -11.08
C ARG A 107 10.54 -15.92 -10.86
N VAL A 108 10.35 -14.60 -10.72
CA VAL A 108 9.06 -13.95 -10.44
C VAL A 108 8.52 -13.26 -11.69
#